data_AF-A0A0W1AJC1-F1
#
_entry.id   AF-A0A0W1AJC1-F1
#
_cell.length_a   1.000
_cell.length_b   1.000
_cell.length_c   1.000
_cell.angle_alpha   90.00
_cell.angle_beta   90.00
_cell.angle_gamma   90.00
#
_symmetry.space_group_name_H-M   'P 1'
#
loop_
_entity.id
_entity.type
_entity.pdbx_description
1 polymer ?
#
loop_
_entity_poly.entity_id
_entity_poly.type
_entity_poly.pdbx_seq_one_letter_code
_entity_poly.pdbx_strand_id
1 'polypeptide(L)'
;MKSLQGFSLIEVLLSLMLVTTVALGLLEQHWNTRQYVNQLVLHTDALPLIDSISESFYVQEYTLPLLSAPYHLSSYQQAHCLNVRIEWYNGKEFIARKNTLREIV
;
A
#
# COMPACT_ATOMS: atom_id res chain seq x y z
N MET A 1 -9.46 -62.15 11.48
CA MET A 1 -8.20 -61.54 11.00
C MET A 1 -8.55 -60.16 10.45
N LYS A 2 -7.99 -59.08 10.99
CA LYS A 2 -8.28 -57.70 10.54
C LYS A 2 -7.41 -57.42 9.31
N SER A 3 -8.02 -57.27 8.13
CA SER A 3 -7.30 -56.82 6.93
C SER A 3 -6.94 -55.35 7.11
N LEU A 4 -5.64 -55.04 7.16
CA LEU A 4 -5.16 -53.68 6.97
C LEU A 4 -5.41 -53.31 5.51
N GLN A 5 -6.50 -52.58 5.26
CA GLN A 5 -6.75 -51.97 3.96
C GLN A 5 -5.72 -50.86 3.77
N GLY A 6 -4.69 -51.13 2.98
CA GLY A 6 -3.70 -50.13 2.59
C GLY A 6 -4.35 -49.11 1.66
N PHE A 7 -3.87 -47.86 1.69
CA PHE A 7 -4.31 -46.81 0.79
C PHE A 7 -4.00 -47.19 -0.67
N SER A 8 -4.97 -46.96 -1.55
CA SER A 8 -4.76 -47.11 -2.98
C SER A 8 -3.78 -46.04 -3.49
N LEU A 9 -2.92 -46.38 -4.44
CA LEU A 9 -2.01 -45.41 -5.07
C LEU A 9 -2.77 -44.19 -5.63
N ILE A 10 -3.99 -44.41 -6.14
CA ILE A 10 -4.86 -43.33 -6.64
C ILE A 10 -5.30 -42.40 -5.51
N GLU A 11 -5.66 -42.94 -4.34
CA GLU A 11 -6.05 -42.13 -3.19
C GLU A 11 -4.89 -41.28 -2.69
N VAL A 12 -3.68 -41.84 -2.67
CA VAL A 12 -2.46 -41.12 -2.30
C VAL A 12 -2.18 -39.99 -3.29
N LEU A 13 -2.28 -40.27 -4.60
CA LEU A 13 -2.06 -39.27 -5.64
C LEU A 13 -3.10 -38.14 -5.60
N LEU A 14 -4.37 -38.48 -5.39
CA LEU A 14 -5.45 -37.49 -5.25
C LEU A 14 -5.24 -36.63 -4.00
N SER A 15 -4.88 -37.24 -2.87
CA SER A 15 -4.59 -36.53 -1.63
C SER A 15 -3.39 -35.60 -1.80
N LEU A 16 -2.32 -36.08 -2.45
CA LEU A 16 -1.13 -35.28 -2.72
C LEU A 16 -1.43 -34.11 -3.65
N MET A 17 -2.19 -34.33 -4.72
CA MET A 17 -2.61 -33.28 -5.63
C MET A 17 -3.43 -32.22 -4.88
N LEU A 18 -4.40 -32.64 -4.07
CA LEU A 18 -5.25 -31.72 -3.31
C LEU A 18 -4.44 -30.89 -2.31
N VAL A 19 -3.54 -31.52 -1.55
CA VAL A 19 -2.66 -30.80 -0.61
C VAL A 19 -1.77 -29.81 -1.35
N THR A 20 -1.21 -30.20 -2.50
CA THR A 20 -0.35 -29.33 -3.30
C THR A 20 -1.12 -28.13 -3.84
N THR A 21 -2.32 -28.34 -4.39
CA THR A 21 -3.17 -27.26 -4.90
C THR A 21 -3.57 -26.30 -3.80
N VAL A 22 -3.95 -26.80 -2.62
CA VAL A 22 -4.28 -25.94 -1.47
C VAL A 22 -3.07 -25.16 -1.02
N ALA A 23 -1.89 -25.80 -0.91
CA ALA A 23 -0.66 -25.12 -0.51
C ALA A 23 -0.28 -23.99 -1.49
N LEU A 24 -0.38 -24.25 -2.80
CA LEU A 24 -0.12 -23.23 -3.82
C LEU A 24 -1.13 -22.07 -3.76
N GLY A 25 -2.43 -22.38 -3.63
CA GLY A 25 -3.46 -21.34 -3.51
C GLY A 25 -3.27 -20.47 -2.26
N LEU A 26 -2.91 -21.08 -1.13
CA LEU A 26 -2.59 -20.34 0.11
C LEU A 26 -1.36 -19.46 -0.04
N LEU A 27 -0.34 -19.91 -0.76
CA LEU A 27 0.88 -19.14 -1.00
C LEU A 27 0.57 -17.89 -1.84
N GLU A 28 -0.18 -18.05 -2.93
CA GLU A 28 -0.62 -16.92 -3.76
C GLU A 28 -1.50 -15.94 -2.97
N GLN A 29 -2.45 -16.47 -2.20
CA GLN A 29 -3.32 -15.64 -1.36
C GLN A 29 -2.51 -14.85 -0.34
N HIS A 30 -1.57 -15.49 0.37
CA HIS A 30 -0.71 -14.84 1.36
C HIS A 30 0.14 -13.73 0.75
N TRP A 31 0.70 -13.97 -0.44
CA TRP A 31 1.47 -12.96 -1.16
C TRP A 31 0.61 -11.73 -1.50
N ASN A 32 -0.57 -11.94 -2.08
CA ASN A 32 -1.48 -10.86 -2.46
C ASN A 32 -1.98 -10.07 -1.25
N THR A 33 -2.33 -10.76 -0.16
CA THR A 33 -2.73 -10.10 1.10
C THR A 33 -1.61 -9.25 1.66
N ARG A 34 -0.36 -9.73 1.66
CA ARG A 34 0.79 -8.93 2.11
C ARG A 34 0.99 -7.67 1.28
N GLN A 35 0.86 -7.76 -0.03
CA GLN A 35 0.97 -6.58 -0.91
C GLN A 35 -0.12 -5.56 -0.58
N TYR A 36 -1.37 -6.01 -0.43
CA TYR A 36 -2.48 -5.13 -0.08
C TYR A 36 -2.31 -4.46 1.28
N VAL A 37 -1.90 -5.22 2.30
CA VAL A 37 -1.63 -4.67 3.64
C VAL A 37 -0.49 -3.66 3.59
N ASN A 38 0.60 -3.95 2.87
CA ASN A 38 1.70 -3.00 2.72
C ASN A 38 1.24 -1.70 2.05
N GLN A 39 0.41 -1.79 1.00
CA GLN A 39 -0.18 -0.60 0.38
C GLN A 39 -1.03 0.20 1.36
N LEU A 40 -1.85 -0.49 2.16
CA LEU A 40 -2.70 0.15 3.15
C LEU A 40 -1.88 0.88 4.22
N VAL A 41 -0.83 0.23 4.74
CA VAL A 41 0.11 0.84 5.70
C VAL A 41 0.74 2.09 5.11
N LEU A 42 1.30 1.99 3.89
CA LEU A 42 1.93 3.14 3.24
C LEU A 42 0.95 4.29 3.02
N HIS A 43 -0.29 3.99 2.63
CA HIS A 43 -1.35 4.98 2.47
C HIS A 43 -1.75 5.62 3.80
N THR A 44 -1.95 4.83 4.85
CA THR A 44 -2.28 5.33 6.20
C THR A 44 -1.18 6.22 6.75
N ASP A 45 0.10 5.86 6.54
CA ASP A 45 1.25 6.65 6.96
C ASP A 45 1.40 7.94 6.15
N ALA A 46 1.00 7.95 4.87
CA ALA A 46 1.04 9.13 4.02
C ALA A 46 -0.04 10.18 4.34
N LEU A 47 -1.16 9.79 4.96
CA LEU A 47 -2.23 10.70 5.37
C LEU A 47 -1.78 11.80 6.36
N PRO A 48 -1.19 11.48 7.53
CA PRO A 48 -0.72 12.52 8.45
C PRO A 48 0.41 13.37 7.84
N LEU A 49 1.19 12.80 6.92
CA LEU A 49 2.22 13.55 6.19
C LEU A 49 1.58 14.62 5.28
N ILE A 50 0.58 14.26 4.47
CA ILE A 50 -0.09 15.24 3.61
C ILE A 50 -0.88 16.28 4.42
N ASP A 51 -1.44 15.88 5.57
CA ASP A 51 -2.10 16.80 6.50
C ASP A 51 -1.10 17.82 7.08
N SER A 52 0.05 17.35 7.58
CA SER A 52 1.09 18.21 8.16
C SER A 52 1.67 19.18 7.13
N ILE A 53 1.87 18.70 5.89
CA ILE A 53 2.33 19.54 4.78
C ILE A 53 1.26 20.58 4.42
N SER A 54 -0.01 20.19 4.34
CA SER A 54 -1.11 21.13 4.14
C SER A 54 -1.14 22.22 5.21
N GLU A 55 -0.94 21.84 6.48
CA GLU A 55 -0.96 22.76 7.61
C GLU A 55 0.24 23.72 7.62
N SER A 56 1.45 23.26 7.29
CA SER A 56 2.64 24.12 7.22
C SER A 56 2.47 25.25 6.20
N PHE A 57 1.71 25.01 5.12
CA PHE A 57 1.36 26.05 4.15
C PHE A 57 0.37 27.08 4.68
N TYR A 58 -0.53 26.72 5.60
CA TYR A 58 -1.41 27.68 6.26
C TYR A 58 -0.65 28.58 7.25
N VAL A 59 0.41 28.04 7.86
CA VAL A 59 1.24 28.74 8.86
C VAL A 59 2.39 29.54 8.22
N GLN A 60 2.53 29.50 6.88
CA GLN A 60 3.63 30.12 6.12
C GLN A 60 5.03 29.61 6.52
N GLU A 61 5.10 28.49 7.22
CA GLU A 61 6.34 27.73 7.37
C GLU A 61 6.53 26.87 6.12
N TYR A 62 7.18 27.46 5.11
CA TYR A 62 7.47 26.82 3.81
C TYR A 62 8.55 25.73 3.88
N THR A 63 8.75 25.10 5.04
CA THR A 63 9.68 23.98 5.18
C THR A 63 8.98 22.69 4.82
N LEU A 64 9.12 22.29 3.56
CA LEU A 64 8.73 20.96 3.10
C LEU A 64 9.51 19.91 3.90
N PRO A 65 8.83 18.97 4.59
CA PRO A 65 9.52 17.91 5.30
C PRO A 65 10.27 17.03 4.31
N LEU A 66 11.52 16.70 4.64
CA LEU A 66 12.31 15.75 3.87
C LEU A 66 11.71 14.35 4.06
N LEU A 67 10.95 13.88 3.08
CA LEU A 67 10.41 12.53 3.10
C LEU A 67 11.50 11.51 2.82
N SER A 68 11.55 10.49 3.66
CA SER A 68 12.41 9.32 3.44
C SER A 68 11.72 8.33 2.52
N ALA A 69 12.50 7.56 1.77
CA ALA A 69 11.98 6.46 0.96
C ALA A 69 11.04 5.55 1.79
N PRO A 70 9.93 5.05 1.24
CA PRO A 70 9.59 4.98 -0.19
C PRO A 70 8.75 6.16 -0.73
N TYR A 71 8.59 7.23 0.05
CA TYR A 71 7.75 8.36 -0.33
C TYR A 71 8.53 9.41 -1.13
N HIS A 72 7.88 9.92 -2.17
CA HIS A 72 8.36 11.06 -2.94
C HIS A 72 7.32 12.18 -2.86
N LEU A 73 7.78 13.39 -2.54
CA LEU A 73 6.96 14.59 -2.57
C LEU A 73 7.04 15.24 -3.95
N SER A 74 5.90 15.52 -4.55
CA SER A 74 5.80 16.47 -5.65
C SER A 74 4.79 17.56 -5.30
N SER A 75 5.23 18.82 -5.32
CA SER A 75 4.37 19.98 -5.13
C SER A 75 4.40 20.86 -6.38
N TYR A 76 3.23 21.22 -6.90
CA TYR A 76 3.12 22.14 -8.03
C TYR A 76 2.18 23.27 -7.66
N GLN A 77 2.64 24.51 -7.80
CA GLN A 77 1.83 25.70 -7.58
C GLN A 77 1.18 26.12 -8.92
N GLN A 78 -0.15 26.25 -8.93
CA GLN A 78 -0.90 26.71 -10.08
C GLN A 78 -1.86 27.81 -9.63
N ALA A 79 -1.56 29.06 -10.03
CA ALA A 79 -2.26 30.27 -9.57
C ALA A 79 -2.29 30.36 -8.03
N HIS A 80 -3.49 30.47 -7.44
CA HIS A 80 -3.73 30.51 -5.98
C HIS A 80 -3.95 29.11 -5.37
N CYS A 81 -3.63 28.04 -6.10
CA CYS A 81 -3.79 26.67 -5.63
C CYS A 81 -2.44 25.97 -5.57
N LEU A 82 -2.15 25.37 -4.43
CA LEU A 82 -1.02 24.49 -4.25
C LEU A 82 -1.51 23.04 -4.27
N ASN A 83 -1.04 22.28 -5.26
CA ASN A 83 -1.29 20.84 -5.32
C ASN A 83 -0.10 20.13 -4.67
N VAL A 84 -0.36 19.48 -3.54
CA VAL A 84 0.61 18.62 -2.86
C VAL A 84 0.29 17.18 -3.23
N ARG A 85 1.29 16.44 -3.68
CA ARG A 85 1.20 15.02 -3.99
C ARG A 85 2.30 14.27 -3.25
N ILE A 86 1.91 13.20 -2.57
CA ILE A 86 2.82 12.19 -2.03
C ILE A 86 2.64 10.94 -2.88
N GLU A 87 3.72 10.42 -3.44
CA GLU A 87 3.72 9.23 -4.29
C GLU A 87 4.66 8.15 -3.74
N TRP A 88 4.33 6.89 -3.99
CA TRP A 88 5.16 5.73 -3.62
C TRP A 88 5.03 4.63 -4.67
N TYR A 89 5.80 3.55 -4.53
CA TYR A 89 5.98 2.51 -5.56
C TYR A 89 6.41 3.08 -6.93
N ASN A 90 7.38 4.00 -6.93
CA ASN A 90 7.88 4.63 -8.16
C ASN A 90 6.79 5.38 -8.95
N GLY A 91 5.92 6.11 -8.25
CA GLY A 91 4.89 6.97 -8.84
C GLY A 91 3.59 6.27 -9.25
N LYS A 92 3.40 4.99 -8.92
CA LYS A 92 2.18 4.24 -9.28
C LYS A 92 0.99 4.54 -8.37
N GLU A 93 1.26 4.76 -7.09
CA GLU A 93 0.26 5.08 -6.08
C GLU A 93 0.55 6.47 -5.54
N PHE A 94 -0.50 7.26 -5.30
CA PHE A 94 -0.35 8.62 -4.79
C PHE A 94 -1.55 9.09 -3.98
N ILE A 95 -1.30 10.02 -3.06
CA ILE A 95 -2.32 10.86 -2.42
C ILE A 95 -2.05 12.28 -2.86
N ALA A 96 -3.07 12.97 -3.37
CA ALA A 96 -2.97 14.38 -3.74
C ALA A 96 -4.03 15.20 -3.01
N ARG A 97 -3.64 16.40 -2.58
CA ARG A 97 -4.54 17.39 -2.01
C ARG A 97 -4.30 18.75 -2.64
N LYS A 98 -5.40 19.42 -2.97
CA LYS A 98 -5.40 20.79 -3.48
C LYS A 98 -5.72 21.73 -2.33
N ASN A 99 -4.78 22.61 -2.00
CA ASN A 99 -4.96 23.65 -1.00
C ASN A 99 -5.13 25.00 -1.72
N THR A 100 -6.15 25.77 -1.35
CA THR A 100 -6.29 27.16 -1.82
C THR A 100 -5.51 28.07 -0.88
N LEU A 101 -4.53 28.80 -1.41
CA LEU A 101 -3.81 29.83 -0.68
C LEU A 101 -4.80 30.98 -0.43
N ARG A 102 -5.30 31.11 0.80
CA ARG A 102 -6.04 32.31 1.22
C ARG A 102 -5.03 33.40 1.56
N GLU A 103 -5.04 34.49 0.81
CA GLU A 103 -4.46 35.75 1.25
C GLU A 103 -5.28 36.23 2.46
N ILE A 104 -4.66 36.26 3.64
CA ILE A 104 -5.24 36.92 4.80
C ILE A 104 -5.04 38.42 4.57
N VAL A 105 -6.15 39.12 4.34
CA VAL A 105 -6.24 40.60 4.32
C VAL A 105 -5.99 41.13 5.72
#